data_AF-A0AA42ZTS9-F1
#
_entry.id   AF-A0AA42ZTS9-F1
#
_cell.length_a   1.000
_cell.length_b   1.000
_cell.length_c   1.000
_cell.angle_alpha   90.00
_cell.angle_beta   90.00
_cell.angle_gamma   90.00
#
_symmetry.space_group_name_H-M   'P 1'
#
loop_
_entity.id
_entity.type
_entity.pdbx_description
1 polymer ?
#
loop_
_entity_poly.entity_id
_entity_poly.type
_entity_poly.pdbx_seq_one_letter_code
_entity_poly.pdbx_strand_id
1 'polypeptide(L)'
;LTEVYHARNALLFEAGFRDSETYERRFGPFAGTAGKYPSGHWLADGPSRFSRLIVNGEGRAWLFFPCSGEAECAYGPAGTGLQPAGAGTGAQWRASLAPGAGMPLEVTIARAEGGRLTLRANDRSTVFAKVPPPIDPAPAARSLVYLGPFAQVACQGPYAKVRQVWLWREGGRLYAVGIFAPLVAGRHAGFVQPVLLGEGARKGEAWTFDWERNGRSWTATIALSRPKPVLTLTRAGQAPEHAALEAAPVFRDEAIEFAPLTAKADWDHWFEIMLVGHFSAGDIPAC
;
A
#
# COMPACT_ATOMS: atom_id res chain seq x y z
N LEU A 1 4.43 8.66 -19.81
CA LEU A 1 4.89 7.66 -18.80
C LEU A 1 5.56 8.33 -17.61
N THR A 2 6.44 9.33 -17.80
CA THR A 2 7.11 10.07 -16.71
C THR A 2 6.15 10.86 -15.84
N GLU A 3 5.24 11.68 -16.40
CA GLU A 3 4.32 12.51 -15.61
C GLU A 3 3.38 11.70 -14.71
N VAL A 4 2.75 10.64 -15.24
CA VAL A 4 1.89 9.73 -14.46
C VAL A 4 2.69 9.02 -13.36
N TYR A 5 3.92 8.60 -13.64
CA TYR A 5 4.80 8.01 -12.64
C TYR A 5 5.13 8.99 -11.51
N HIS A 6 5.43 10.24 -11.85
CA HIS A 6 5.73 11.31 -10.89
C HIS A 6 4.50 11.66 -10.03
N ALA A 7 3.33 11.83 -10.65
CA ALA A 7 2.08 12.06 -9.94
C ALA A 7 1.73 10.90 -8.99
N ARG A 8 1.87 9.65 -9.44
CA ARG A 8 1.68 8.45 -8.61
C ARG A 8 2.60 8.44 -7.39
N ASN A 9 3.88 8.79 -7.55
CA ASN A 9 4.81 8.80 -6.43
C ASN A 9 4.51 9.93 -5.44
N ALA A 10 4.15 11.13 -5.93
CA ALA A 10 3.73 12.24 -5.08
C ALA A 10 2.51 11.85 -4.24
N LEU A 11 1.47 11.32 -4.88
CA LEU A 11 0.25 10.85 -4.22
C LEU A 11 0.54 9.76 -3.18
N LEU A 12 1.33 8.75 -3.53
CA LEU A 12 1.74 7.71 -2.57
C LEU A 12 2.53 8.30 -1.41
N PHE A 13 3.43 9.24 -1.66
CA PHE A 13 4.19 9.90 -0.63
C PHE A 13 3.26 10.61 0.35
N GLU A 14 2.42 11.53 -0.14
CA GLU A 14 1.44 12.28 0.66
C GLU A 14 0.54 11.37 1.48
N ALA A 15 -0.02 10.33 0.84
CA ALA A 15 -0.87 9.36 1.51
C ALA A 15 -0.18 8.70 2.72
N GLY A 16 1.12 8.41 2.63
CA GLY A 16 1.91 7.81 3.71
C GLY A 16 2.06 8.67 4.97
N PHE A 17 1.87 9.98 4.86
CA PHE A 17 1.99 10.93 5.98
C PHE A 17 0.68 11.63 6.33
N ARG A 18 -0.43 11.26 5.68
CA ARG A 18 -1.74 11.90 5.87
C ARG A 18 -2.23 11.90 7.32
N ASP A 19 -2.06 10.79 8.02
CA ASP A 19 -2.53 10.59 9.39
C ASP A 19 -1.69 9.52 10.11
N SER A 20 -1.77 9.48 11.44
CA SER A 20 -0.99 8.53 12.25
C SER A 20 -1.31 7.07 11.95
N GLU A 21 -2.58 6.74 11.66
CA GLU A 21 -3.00 5.37 11.35
C GLU A 21 -2.35 4.88 10.04
N THR A 22 -2.30 5.74 9.03
CA THR A 22 -1.73 5.43 7.72
C THR A 22 -0.21 5.39 7.79
N TYR A 23 0.39 6.29 8.56
CA TYR A 23 1.82 6.27 8.84
C TYR A 23 2.24 4.95 9.52
N GLU A 24 1.50 4.53 10.55
CA GLU A 24 1.75 3.26 11.24
C GLU A 24 1.46 2.04 10.36
N ARG A 25 0.39 2.05 9.55
CA ARG A 25 0.09 0.97 8.61
C ARG A 25 1.19 0.81 7.56
N ARG A 26 1.77 1.92 7.08
CA ARG A 26 2.83 1.92 6.06
C ARG A 26 4.19 1.51 6.62
N PHE A 27 4.61 2.14 7.72
CA PHE A 27 5.96 1.97 8.25
C PHE A 27 6.03 0.94 9.38
N GLY A 28 4.88 0.44 9.85
CA GLY A 28 4.80 -0.44 11.01
C GLY A 28 4.97 0.33 12.33
N PRO A 29 4.95 -0.40 13.45
CA PRO A 29 5.00 0.20 14.78
C PRO A 29 6.37 0.81 15.07
N PHE A 30 6.38 1.97 15.75
CA PHE A 30 7.62 2.63 16.23
C PHE A 30 7.96 2.30 17.68
N ALA A 31 6.99 1.78 18.44
CA ALA A 31 7.19 1.20 19.76
C ALA A 31 7.87 -0.17 19.65
N GLY A 32 9.20 -0.17 19.52
CA GLY A 32 10.03 -1.38 19.47
C GLY A 32 10.76 -1.65 20.79
N THR A 33 11.65 -2.67 20.80
CA THR A 33 12.59 -2.88 21.91
C THR A 33 13.45 -1.63 22.09
N ALA A 34 13.22 -0.90 23.17
CA ALA A 34 13.87 0.38 23.43
C ALA A 34 15.40 0.27 23.25
N GLY A 35 15.94 1.12 22.37
CA GLY A 35 17.39 1.20 22.13
C GLY A 35 17.98 0.22 21.11
N LYS A 36 17.23 -0.79 20.62
CA LYS A 36 17.77 -1.77 19.65
C LYS A 36 18.07 -1.15 18.27
N TYR A 37 17.16 -0.32 17.78
CA TYR A 37 17.26 0.36 16.48
C TYR A 37 17.09 1.87 16.66
N PRO A 38 17.62 2.69 15.74
CA PRO A 38 17.43 4.13 15.79
C PRO A 38 16.04 4.50 15.23
N SER A 39 14.98 4.03 15.89
CA SER A 39 13.62 4.21 15.40
C SER A 39 13.19 5.67 15.39
N GLY A 40 12.48 6.03 14.33
CA GLY A 40 11.90 7.35 14.13
C GLY A 40 11.97 7.82 12.69
N HIS A 41 11.66 9.10 12.56
CA HIS A 41 11.65 9.83 11.31
C HIS A 41 12.84 10.80 11.28
N TRP A 42 13.60 10.75 10.21
CA TRP A 42 14.88 11.45 10.10
C TRP A 42 14.92 12.23 8.78
N LEU A 43 15.26 13.52 8.85
CA LEU A 43 15.45 14.39 7.68
C LEU A 43 16.91 14.68 7.45
N ALA A 44 17.32 14.83 6.19
CA ALA A 44 18.69 15.18 5.84
C ALA A 44 19.07 16.54 6.45
N ASP A 45 20.22 16.58 7.11
CA ASP A 45 20.80 17.77 7.73
C ASP A 45 21.81 18.40 6.75
N GLY A 46 21.26 19.11 5.75
CA GLY A 46 22.01 19.77 4.68
C GLY A 46 21.76 19.17 3.28
N PRO A 47 22.39 19.73 2.22
CA PRO A 47 22.20 19.28 0.84
C PRO A 47 22.62 17.81 0.66
N SER A 48 21.69 16.96 0.25
CA SER A 48 21.95 15.55 -0.03
C SER A 48 21.05 15.00 -1.14
N ARG A 49 21.48 13.89 -1.74
CA ARG A 49 20.65 13.08 -2.65
C ARG A 49 19.50 12.39 -1.91
N PHE A 50 19.70 12.05 -0.64
CA PHE A 50 18.66 11.45 0.18
C PHE A 50 18.04 12.54 1.04
N SER A 51 16.72 12.58 1.09
CA SER A 51 15.97 13.62 1.80
C SER A 51 15.48 13.14 3.17
N ARG A 52 15.14 11.85 3.30
CA ARG A 52 14.55 11.30 4.51
C ARG A 52 14.92 9.83 4.72
N LEU A 53 15.05 9.45 5.98
CA LEU A 53 15.20 8.08 6.43
C LEU A 53 14.12 7.80 7.48
N ILE A 54 13.38 6.70 7.32
CA ILE A 54 12.41 6.23 8.31
C ILE A 54 12.88 4.87 8.78
N VAL A 55 12.94 4.68 10.10
CA VAL A 55 13.28 3.40 10.73
C VAL A 55 12.20 3.07 11.75
N ASN A 56 11.52 1.93 11.62
CA ASN A 56 10.50 1.53 12.58
C ASN A 56 11.09 0.82 13.81
N GLY A 57 10.24 0.43 14.76
CA GLY A 57 10.64 -0.27 15.99
C GLY A 57 11.20 -1.68 15.78
N GLU A 58 10.93 -2.27 14.62
CA GLU A 58 11.41 -3.60 14.21
C GLU A 58 12.73 -3.53 13.42
N GLY A 59 13.23 -2.32 13.13
CA GLY A 59 14.45 -2.12 12.35
C GLY A 59 14.23 -2.20 10.84
N ARG A 60 13.00 -2.12 10.35
CA ARG A 60 12.74 -1.91 8.91
C ARG A 60 13.03 -0.46 8.55
N ALA A 61 13.65 -0.24 7.40
CA ALA A 61 14.11 1.08 6.98
C ALA A 61 13.57 1.45 5.59
N TRP A 62 13.23 2.73 5.42
CA TRP A 62 12.86 3.34 4.15
C TRP A 62 13.73 4.57 3.90
N LEU A 63 14.34 4.65 2.73
CA LEU A 63 15.23 5.74 2.35
C LEU A 63 14.63 6.50 1.17
N PHE A 64 14.30 7.76 1.39
CA PHE A 64 13.67 8.61 0.39
C PHE A 64 14.69 9.50 -0.30
N PHE A 65 14.42 9.79 -1.57
CA PHE A 65 15.20 10.69 -2.40
C PHE A 65 14.27 11.46 -3.35
N PRO A 66 14.60 12.72 -3.70
CA PRO A 66 13.86 13.46 -4.71
C PRO A 66 13.96 12.74 -6.05
N CYS A 67 12.82 12.50 -6.71
CA CYS A 67 12.80 11.89 -8.04
C CYS A 67 12.12 12.74 -9.11
N SER A 68 11.33 13.75 -8.74
CA SER A 68 10.77 14.73 -9.67
C SER A 68 10.03 15.85 -8.96
N GLY A 69 10.29 17.11 -9.28
CA GLY A 69 9.54 18.24 -8.74
C GLY A 69 9.41 18.16 -7.22
N GLU A 70 8.19 18.01 -6.72
CA GLU A 70 7.84 17.89 -5.29
C GLU A 70 7.72 16.42 -4.79
N ALA A 71 7.97 15.43 -5.65
CA ALA A 71 7.82 14.02 -5.32
C ALA A 71 9.10 13.36 -4.78
N GLU A 72 8.94 12.59 -3.70
CA GLU A 72 9.97 11.69 -3.18
C GLU A 72 9.69 10.25 -3.63
N CYS A 73 10.74 9.57 -4.10
CA CYS A 73 10.75 8.14 -4.32
C CYS A 73 11.43 7.45 -3.12
N ALA A 74 11.14 6.17 -2.90
CA ALA A 74 11.67 5.42 -1.77
C ALA A 74 12.34 4.12 -2.18
N TYR A 75 13.45 3.81 -1.50
CA TYR A 75 13.89 2.44 -1.30
C TYR A 75 13.21 1.92 -0.04
N GLY A 76 12.53 0.78 -0.15
CA GLY A 76 11.90 0.09 0.98
C GLY A 76 12.80 -0.98 1.60
N PRO A 77 12.37 -1.62 2.69
CA PRO A 77 13.14 -2.69 3.32
C PRO A 77 13.22 -3.92 2.41
N ALA A 78 14.42 -4.48 2.24
CA ALA A 78 14.61 -5.82 1.67
C ALA A 78 15.01 -6.81 2.78
N GLY A 79 14.42 -8.01 2.77
CA GLY A 79 14.78 -9.08 3.70
C GLY A 79 14.46 -8.77 5.18
N THR A 80 15.40 -9.09 6.08
CA THR A 80 15.20 -9.13 7.54
C THR A 80 15.38 -7.77 8.26
N GLY A 81 15.53 -6.67 7.51
CA GLY A 81 15.73 -5.33 8.09
C GLY A 81 17.17 -5.06 8.57
N LEU A 82 17.35 -4.06 9.43
CA LEU A 82 18.65 -3.62 9.93
C LEU A 82 19.37 -4.72 10.74
N GLN A 83 20.58 -5.05 10.30
CA GLN A 83 21.48 -6.00 10.95
C GLN A 83 22.65 -5.25 11.62
N PRO A 84 23.04 -5.60 12.86
CA PRO A 84 24.22 -5.02 13.49
C PRO A 84 25.48 -5.20 12.63
N ALA A 85 26.28 -4.15 12.46
CA ALA A 85 27.47 -4.17 11.60
C ALA A 85 28.77 -4.64 12.31
N GLY A 86 28.69 -5.17 13.54
CA GLY A 86 29.82 -5.65 14.33
C GLY A 86 29.42 -6.10 15.75
N ALA A 87 30.41 -6.56 16.53
CA ALA A 87 30.22 -7.08 17.90
C ALA A 87 30.03 -5.99 18.98
N GLY A 88 30.08 -4.71 18.60
CA GLY A 88 29.90 -3.57 19.49
C GLY A 88 28.44 -3.12 19.62
N THR A 89 28.10 -2.54 20.77
CA THR A 89 26.77 -2.04 21.13
C THR A 89 26.17 -1.07 20.10
N GLY A 90 25.17 -1.51 19.33
CA GLY A 90 24.06 -0.69 18.82
C GLY A 90 24.35 0.67 18.18
N ALA A 91 25.53 0.87 17.59
CA ALA A 91 25.94 2.16 17.01
C ALA A 91 25.97 2.13 15.47
N GLN A 92 25.94 0.95 14.85
CA GLN A 92 26.03 0.81 13.41
C GLN A 92 25.24 -0.41 12.90
N TRP A 93 24.52 -0.22 11.82
CA TRP A 93 23.68 -1.21 11.16
C TRP A 93 23.95 -1.26 9.66
N ARG A 94 23.74 -2.43 9.06
CA ARG A 94 23.69 -2.64 7.61
C ARG A 94 22.28 -3.05 7.21
N ALA A 95 21.85 -2.62 6.04
CA ALA A 95 20.61 -3.07 5.42
C ALA A 95 20.73 -3.07 3.90
N SER A 96 19.98 -3.97 3.27
CA SER A 96 19.69 -3.92 1.85
C SER A 96 18.32 -3.29 1.67
N LEU A 97 18.21 -2.27 0.82
CA LEU A 97 16.96 -1.57 0.55
C LEU A 97 16.52 -1.79 -0.89
N ALA A 98 15.32 -2.32 -1.12
CA ALA A 98 14.81 -2.61 -2.45
C ALA A 98 14.11 -1.38 -3.05
N PRO A 99 14.42 -0.98 -4.29
CA PRO A 99 13.60 -0.02 -5.01
C PRO A 99 12.30 -0.67 -5.51
N GLY A 100 11.33 0.14 -5.93
CA GLY A 100 10.16 -0.37 -6.66
C GLY A 100 10.51 -1.04 -8.00
N ALA A 101 11.65 -0.67 -8.60
CA ALA A 101 12.25 -1.33 -9.76
C ALA A 101 13.77 -1.13 -9.76
N GLY A 102 14.52 -2.16 -10.16
CA GLY A 102 15.99 -2.12 -10.25
C GLY A 102 16.70 -2.87 -9.12
N MET A 103 17.99 -2.58 -8.93
CA MET A 103 18.85 -3.29 -7.98
C MET A 103 18.69 -2.75 -6.56
N PRO A 104 18.74 -3.64 -5.53
CA PRO A 104 18.81 -3.21 -4.14
C PRO A 104 20.00 -2.30 -3.86
N LEU A 105 19.82 -1.40 -2.89
CA LEU A 105 20.82 -0.46 -2.39
C LEU A 105 21.34 -0.95 -1.05
N GLU A 106 22.63 -1.26 -0.97
CA GLU A 106 23.29 -1.57 0.30
C GLU A 106 23.60 -0.27 1.05
N VAL A 107 23.19 -0.22 2.32
CA VAL A 107 23.39 0.94 3.18
C VAL A 107 24.02 0.56 4.50
N THR A 108 24.79 1.49 5.05
CA THR A 108 25.30 1.44 6.42
C THR A 108 24.77 2.66 7.16
N ILE A 109 24.05 2.45 8.26
CA ILE A 109 23.53 3.51 9.12
C ILE A 109 24.33 3.49 10.42
N ALA A 110 24.81 4.63 10.86
CA ALA A 110 25.55 4.78 12.12
C ALA A 110 24.97 5.91 12.97
N ARG A 111 24.97 5.75 14.29
CA ARG A 111 24.73 6.89 15.19
C ARG A 111 25.90 7.86 15.11
N ALA A 112 25.59 9.13 14.97
CA ALA A 112 26.54 10.23 15.03
C ALA A 112 26.33 11.03 16.33
N GLU A 113 27.30 11.90 16.63
CA GLU A 113 27.19 12.82 17.77
C GLU A 113 25.95 13.73 17.65
N GLY A 114 25.45 14.18 18.81
CA GLY A 114 24.29 15.08 18.86
C GLY A 114 22.96 14.42 18.50
N GLY A 115 22.84 13.10 18.60
CA GLY A 115 21.61 12.38 18.33
C GLY A 115 21.23 12.29 16.85
N ARG A 116 22.22 12.43 15.95
CA ARG A 116 22.08 12.33 14.50
C ARG A 116 22.35 10.90 14.00
N LEU A 117 21.98 10.63 12.75
CA LEU A 117 22.40 9.42 12.02
C LEU A 117 23.26 9.80 10.82
N THR A 118 24.26 8.98 10.53
CA THR A 118 25.00 9.02 9.27
C THR A 118 24.65 7.78 8.47
N LEU A 119 24.12 7.97 7.26
CA LEU A 119 23.92 6.90 6.29
C LEU A 119 25.02 6.95 5.23
N ARG A 120 25.64 5.81 4.97
CA ARG A 120 26.54 5.60 3.83
C ARG A 120 25.89 4.65 2.84
N ALA A 121 25.81 5.08 1.59
CA ALA A 121 25.33 4.28 0.48
C ALA A 121 26.22 4.56 -0.73
N ASN A 122 26.77 3.51 -1.34
CA ASN A 122 27.82 3.62 -2.36
C ASN A 122 29.00 4.47 -1.85
N ASP A 123 29.41 5.49 -2.60
CA ASP A 123 30.48 6.44 -2.33
C ASP A 123 30.02 7.69 -1.56
N ARG A 124 28.77 7.74 -1.09
CA ARG A 124 28.16 8.93 -0.49
C ARG A 124 27.78 8.74 0.97
N SER A 125 27.88 9.84 1.71
CA SER A 125 27.47 9.94 3.11
C SER A 125 26.40 11.03 3.27
N THR A 126 25.36 10.76 4.04
CA THR A 126 24.31 11.73 4.38
C THR A 126 24.11 11.74 5.88
N VAL A 127 24.06 12.93 6.48
CA VAL A 127 23.73 13.12 7.88
C VAL A 127 22.24 13.41 7.98
N PHE A 128 21.58 12.82 8.98
CA PHE A 128 20.16 13.03 9.25
C PHE A 128 19.94 13.46 10.71
N ALA A 129 19.00 14.37 10.90
CA ALA A 129 18.48 14.80 12.20
C ALA A 129 17.07 14.23 12.43
N LYS A 130 16.78 13.86 13.68
CA LYS A 130 15.45 13.34 14.05
C LYS A 130 14.43 14.47 14.06
N VAL A 131 13.28 14.26 13.45
CA VAL A 131 12.16 15.22 13.44
C VAL A 131 10.84 14.46 13.64
N PRO A 132 9.75 15.14 14.06
CA PRO A 132 8.43 14.52 13.98
C PRO A 132 8.06 14.22 12.52
N PRO A 133 7.27 13.15 12.26
CA PRO A 133 6.73 12.94 10.92
C PRO A 133 5.81 14.11 10.54
N PRO A 134 5.78 14.52 9.26
CA PRO A 134 4.99 15.65 8.77
C PRO A 134 3.49 15.28 8.64
N ILE A 135 2.89 14.85 9.74
CA ILE A 135 1.47 14.48 9.81
C ILE A 135 0.67 15.72 10.22
N ASP A 136 -0.40 16.02 9.49
CA ASP A 136 -1.32 17.10 9.86
C ASP A 136 -2.02 16.76 11.19
N PRO A 137 -1.86 17.57 12.24
CA PRO A 137 -2.52 17.33 13.53
C PRO A 137 -4.04 17.51 13.47
N ALA A 138 -4.58 18.16 12.44
CA ALA A 138 -6.00 18.46 12.28
C ALA A 138 -6.49 18.10 10.87
N PRO A 139 -6.49 16.81 10.50
CA PRO A 139 -6.84 16.39 9.14
C PRO A 139 -8.29 16.80 8.80
N ALA A 140 -8.53 17.12 7.53
CA ALA A 140 -9.86 17.45 7.04
C ALA A 140 -10.89 16.36 7.38
N ALA A 141 -12.12 16.78 7.66
CA ALA A 141 -13.22 15.87 7.93
C ALA A 141 -13.47 14.94 6.73
N ARG A 142 -13.66 13.65 7.00
CA ARG A 142 -13.88 12.63 5.97
C ARG A 142 -15.36 12.34 5.83
N SER A 143 -15.91 12.54 4.64
CA SER A 143 -17.24 12.03 4.26
C SER A 143 -17.16 10.60 3.74
N LEU A 144 -16.00 10.20 3.22
CA LEU A 144 -15.73 8.89 2.64
C LEU A 144 -14.95 7.99 3.61
N VAL A 145 -15.53 6.83 3.95
CA VAL A 145 -14.97 5.90 4.93
C VAL A 145 -14.52 4.62 4.25
N TYR A 146 -13.26 4.25 4.44
CA TYR A 146 -12.75 2.94 4.01
C TYR A 146 -13.26 1.84 4.94
N LEU A 147 -14.02 0.90 4.37
CA LEU A 147 -14.58 -0.24 5.12
C LEU A 147 -13.58 -1.40 5.24
N GLY A 148 -12.58 -1.44 4.37
CA GLY A 148 -11.57 -2.49 4.34
C GLY A 148 -11.62 -3.35 3.09
N PRO A 149 -10.67 -4.30 2.98
CA PRO A 149 -10.68 -5.33 1.97
C PRO A 149 -11.52 -6.53 2.42
N PHE A 150 -12.20 -7.15 1.46
CA PHE A 150 -12.95 -8.37 1.66
C PHE A 150 -12.62 -9.36 0.56
N ALA A 151 -12.30 -10.60 0.91
CA ALA A 151 -11.91 -11.59 -0.08
C ALA A 151 -12.48 -12.98 0.18
N GLN A 152 -12.53 -13.77 -0.89
CA GLN A 152 -12.87 -15.17 -0.88
C GLN A 152 -12.01 -15.91 -1.90
N VAL A 153 -11.56 -17.10 -1.54
CA VAL A 153 -10.80 -18.00 -2.40
C VAL A 153 -11.57 -19.31 -2.53
N ALA A 154 -11.94 -19.68 -3.76
CA ALA A 154 -12.52 -21.00 -4.06
C ALA A 154 -11.51 -21.84 -4.85
N CYS A 155 -11.10 -22.96 -4.30
CA CYS A 155 -10.23 -23.91 -4.97
C CYS A 155 -10.99 -24.72 -6.02
N GLN A 156 -10.37 -24.89 -7.20
CA GLN A 156 -10.87 -25.71 -8.30
C GLN A 156 -9.67 -26.41 -8.97
N GLY A 157 -9.32 -27.59 -8.47
CA GLY A 157 -8.13 -28.32 -8.90
C GLY A 157 -6.86 -27.51 -8.61
N PRO A 158 -5.94 -27.31 -9.59
CA PRO A 158 -4.71 -26.56 -9.38
C PRO A 158 -4.91 -25.02 -9.37
N TYR A 159 -6.16 -24.57 -9.54
CA TYR A 159 -6.49 -23.15 -9.62
C TYR A 159 -7.27 -22.68 -8.39
N ALA A 160 -7.08 -21.42 -8.04
CA ALA A 160 -7.83 -20.69 -7.04
C ALA A 160 -8.60 -19.55 -7.72
N LYS A 161 -9.92 -19.55 -7.60
CA LYS A 161 -10.76 -18.40 -7.97
C LYS A 161 -10.71 -17.38 -6.83
N VAL A 162 -9.98 -16.29 -7.04
CA VAL A 162 -9.90 -15.17 -6.09
C VAL A 162 -10.95 -14.13 -6.44
N ARG A 163 -11.74 -13.76 -5.44
CA ARG A 163 -12.71 -12.67 -5.47
C ARG A 163 -12.40 -11.74 -4.32
N GLN A 164 -11.89 -10.56 -4.62
CA GLN A 164 -11.54 -9.56 -3.62
C GLN A 164 -12.13 -8.21 -4.01
N VAL A 165 -12.60 -7.47 -3.01
CA VAL A 165 -13.05 -6.09 -3.15
C VAL A 165 -12.48 -5.24 -2.04
N TRP A 166 -12.14 -4.01 -2.35
CA TRP A 166 -11.90 -2.93 -1.41
C TRP A 166 -13.10 -2.01 -1.45
N LEU A 167 -13.68 -1.69 -0.29
CA LEU A 167 -14.95 -0.97 -0.22
C LEU A 167 -14.82 0.35 0.53
N TRP A 168 -15.47 1.39 0.00
CA TRP A 168 -15.62 2.69 0.65
C TRP A 168 -17.08 3.13 0.68
N ARG A 169 -17.47 3.86 1.72
CA ARG A 169 -18.84 4.34 1.91
C ARG A 169 -18.88 5.83 2.19
N GLU A 170 -19.77 6.53 1.49
CA GLU A 170 -20.12 7.93 1.75
C GLU A 170 -21.64 8.04 1.84
N GLY A 171 -22.16 8.26 3.05
CA GLY A 171 -23.62 8.21 3.29
C GLY A 171 -24.25 6.90 2.81
N GLY A 172 -25.17 6.99 1.84
CA GLY A 172 -25.85 5.84 1.22
C GLY A 172 -25.16 5.23 0.00
N ARG A 173 -24.01 5.79 -0.42
CA ARG A 173 -23.26 5.39 -1.61
C ARG A 173 -22.14 4.41 -1.23
N LEU A 174 -21.87 3.46 -2.11
CA LEU A 174 -20.78 2.50 -1.96
C LEU A 174 -19.87 2.55 -3.18
N TYR A 175 -18.57 2.54 -2.96
CA TYR A 175 -17.56 2.55 -3.99
C TYR A 175 -16.69 1.32 -3.86
N ALA A 176 -16.19 0.81 -4.98
CA ALA A 176 -15.39 -0.39 -4.97
C ALA A 176 -14.26 -0.40 -5.99
N VAL A 177 -13.19 -1.10 -5.60
CA VAL A 177 -12.16 -1.63 -6.48
C VAL A 177 -12.14 -3.14 -6.26
N GLY A 178 -11.92 -3.95 -7.28
CA GLY A 178 -11.97 -5.41 -7.13
C GLY A 178 -10.95 -6.19 -7.96
N ILE A 179 -10.64 -7.39 -7.49
CA ILE A 179 -9.92 -8.43 -8.23
C ILE A 179 -10.84 -9.63 -8.37
N PHE A 180 -11.09 -10.03 -9.61
CA PHE A 180 -11.86 -11.22 -9.96
C PHE A 180 -11.04 -12.02 -10.96
N ALA A 181 -10.32 -13.03 -10.49
CA ALA A 181 -9.38 -13.77 -11.32
C ALA A 181 -9.25 -15.24 -10.88
N PRO A 182 -9.26 -16.19 -11.84
CA PRO A 182 -8.69 -17.52 -11.63
C PRO A 182 -7.15 -17.42 -11.68
N LEU A 183 -6.48 -17.95 -10.65
CA LEU A 183 -5.02 -17.93 -10.50
C LEU A 183 -4.52 -19.33 -10.14
N VAL A 184 -3.21 -19.58 -10.28
CA VAL A 184 -2.63 -20.88 -9.89
C VAL A 184 -2.41 -20.89 -8.38
N ALA A 185 -2.98 -21.88 -7.70
CA ALA A 185 -2.90 -22.00 -6.26
C ALA A 185 -1.44 -22.24 -5.79
N GLY A 186 -1.07 -21.69 -4.64
CA GLY A 186 0.26 -21.86 -4.05
C GLY A 186 1.40 -21.19 -4.82
N ARG A 187 1.11 -20.31 -5.79
CA ARG A 187 2.13 -19.58 -6.56
C ARG A 187 2.02 -18.07 -6.34
N HIS A 188 3.14 -17.38 -6.53
CA HIS A 188 3.16 -15.93 -6.58
C HIS A 188 2.52 -15.43 -7.88
N ALA A 189 1.53 -14.54 -7.78
CA ALA A 189 0.94 -13.84 -8.91
C ALA A 189 1.50 -12.42 -8.97
N GLY A 190 2.33 -12.13 -9.97
CA GLY A 190 3.00 -10.82 -10.10
C GLY A 190 2.22 -9.77 -10.91
N PHE A 191 1.16 -10.16 -11.62
CA PHE A 191 0.46 -9.30 -12.57
C PHE A 191 -1.06 -9.51 -12.50
N VAL A 192 -1.69 -9.00 -11.45
CA VAL A 192 -3.14 -9.09 -11.28
C VAL A 192 -3.73 -7.69 -11.37
N GLN A 193 -4.44 -7.42 -12.47
CA GLN A 193 -5.02 -6.10 -12.73
C GLN A 193 -6.28 -5.89 -11.87
N PRO A 194 -6.31 -4.88 -10.98
CA PRO A 194 -7.52 -4.47 -10.28
C PRO A 194 -8.50 -3.82 -11.26
N VAL A 195 -9.78 -3.90 -10.93
CA VAL A 195 -10.87 -3.26 -11.67
C VAL A 195 -11.43 -2.14 -10.82
N LEU A 196 -11.43 -0.93 -11.35
CA LEU A 196 -12.19 0.18 -10.78
C LEU A 196 -13.67 -0.06 -11.06
N LEU A 197 -14.44 -0.43 -10.03
CA LEU A 197 -15.88 -0.69 -10.16
C LEU A 197 -16.69 0.62 -10.10
N GLY A 198 -16.10 1.68 -9.57
CA GLY A 198 -16.75 2.98 -9.44
C GLY A 198 -17.78 2.97 -8.31
N GLU A 199 -18.90 3.66 -8.56
CA GLU A 199 -20.02 3.78 -7.64
C GLU A 199 -21.08 2.71 -7.90
N GLY A 200 -21.57 2.09 -6.84
CA GLY A 200 -22.63 1.10 -6.92
C GLY A 200 -24.02 1.73 -6.85
N ALA A 201 -24.90 1.33 -7.77
CA ALA A 201 -26.33 1.65 -7.69
C ALA A 201 -26.98 0.84 -6.57
N ARG A 202 -27.61 1.52 -5.61
CA ARG A 202 -28.26 0.85 -4.47
C ARG A 202 -29.61 0.25 -4.90
N LYS A 203 -29.81 -1.03 -4.58
CA LYS A 203 -31.07 -1.76 -4.76
C LYS A 203 -31.41 -2.53 -3.48
N GLY A 204 -32.28 -1.95 -2.66
CA GLY A 204 -32.56 -2.46 -1.31
C GLY A 204 -31.31 -2.41 -0.43
N GLU A 205 -30.88 -3.57 0.06
CA GLU A 205 -29.71 -3.73 0.94
C GLU A 205 -28.41 -4.08 0.19
N ALA A 206 -28.44 -4.07 -1.14
CA ALA A 206 -27.28 -4.36 -1.98
C ALA A 206 -26.91 -3.20 -2.90
N TRP A 207 -25.65 -3.18 -3.31
CA TRP A 207 -25.10 -2.24 -4.29
C TRP A 207 -24.64 -3.01 -5.52
N THR A 208 -25.09 -2.56 -6.69
CA THR A 208 -24.76 -3.16 -7.99
C THR A 208 -23.76 -2.29 -8.72
N PHE A 209 -22.68 -2.92 -9.18
CA PHE A 209 -21.58 -2.30 -9.94
C PHE A 209 -21.50 -2.96 -11.30
N ASP A 210 -21.50 -2.16 -12.36
CA ASP A 210 -21.40 -2.63 -13.73
C ASP A 210 -20.11 -2.10 -14.36
N TRP A 211 -19.39 -2.96 -15.09
CA TRP A 211 -18.20 -2.57 -15.81
C TRP A 211 -17.99 -3.46 -17.04
N GLU A 212 -17.11 -3.01 -17.94
CA GLU A 212 -16.67 -3.81 -19.08
C GLU A 212 -15.21 -4.20 -18.95
N ARG A 213 -14.90 -5.45 -19.32
CA ARG A 213 -13.53 -5.95 -19.41
C ARG A 213 -13.40 -6.83 -20.64
N ASN A 214 -12.48 -6.47 -21.54
CA ASN A 214 -12.22 -7.17 -22.80
C ASN A 214 -13.50 -7.36 -23.65
N GLY A 215 -14.32 -6.31 -23.76
CA GLY A 215 -15.57 -6.32 -24.54
C GLY A 215 -16.68 -7.20 -23.94
N ARG A 216 -16.56 -7.59 -22.67
CA ARG A 216 -17.61 -8.32 -21.94
C ARG A 216 -18.08 -7.49 -20.76
N SER A 217 -19.40 -7.39 -20.61
CA SER A 217 -20.03 -6.76 -19.45
C SER A 217 -20.00 -7.72 -18.25
N TRP A 218 -19.72 -7.14 -17.10
CA TRP A 218 -19.70 -7.79 -15.80
C TRP A 218 -20.53 -6.97 -14.83
N THR A 219 -21.18 -7.68 -13.92
CA THR A 219 -21.96 -7.09 -12.84
C THR A 219 -21.55 -7.72 -11.52
N ALA A 220 -21.26 -6.89 -10.52
CA ALA A 220 -21.05 -7.32 -9.14
C ALA A 220 -22.17 -6.73 -8.29
N THR A 221 -22.90 -7.58 -7.57
CA THR A 221 -23.84 -7.15 -6.54
C THR A 221 -23.27 -7.49 -5.18
N ILE A 222 -23.10 -6.49 -4.33
CA ILE A 222 -22.52 -6.61 -2.99
C ILE A 222 -23.59 -6.26 -1.97
N ALA A 223 -23.96 -7.23 -1.14
CA ALA A 223 -24.79 -7.01 0.04
C ALA A 223 -23.89 -6.98 1.28
N LEU A 224 -23.95 -5.91 2.08
CA LEU A 224 -23.20 -5.80 3.33
C LEU A 224 -23.89 -6.53 4.49
N SER A 225 -24.47 -7.71 4.21
CA SER A 225 -25.20 -8.52 5.19
C SER A 225 -24.30 -9.00 6.33
N ARG A 226 -24.88 -9.20 7.51
CA ARG A 226 -24.18 -9.86 8.64
C ARG A 226 -24.34 -11.38 8.54
N PRO A 227 -23.31 -12.17 8.90
CA PRO A 227 -22.04 -11.76 9.52
C PRO A 227 -20.98 -11.27 8.52
N LYS A 228 -21.15 -11.52 7.22
CA LYS A 228 -20.13 -11.28 6.19
C LYS A 228 -20.75 -10.71 4.92
N PRO A 229 -20.08 -9.77 4.21
CA PRO A 229 -20.55 -9.32 2.92
C PRO A 229 -20.72 -10.48 1.94
N VAL A 230 -21.78 -10.42 1.13
CA VAL A 230 -22.06 -11.40 0.09
C VAL A 230 -21.88 -10.73 -1.27
N LEU A 231 -21.05 -11.33 -2.11
CA LEU A 231 -20.83 -10.97 -3.49
C LEU A 231 -21.60 -11.93 -4.39
N THR A 232 -22.35 -11.37 -5.34
CA THR A 232 -22.84 -12.08 -6.51
C THR A 232 -22.19 -11.49 -7.75
N LEU A 233 -21.40 -12.30 -8.45
CA LEU A 233 -20.71 -11.92 -9.68
C LEU A 233 -21.44 -12.53 -10.87
N THR A 234 -21.84 -11.71 -11.82
CA THR A 234 -22.51 -12.13 -13.04
C THR A 234 -21.69 -11.72 -14.24
N ARG A 235 -21.52 -12.65 -15.19
CA ARG A 235 -20.87 -12.43 -16.48
C ARG A 235 -21.82 -12.85 -17.58
N ALA A 236 -21.83 -12.11 -18.70
CA ALA A 236 -22.60 -12.48 -19.87
C ALA A 236 -22.37 -13.96 -20.27
N GLY A 237 -23.47 -14.71 -20.40
CA GLY A 237 -23.46 -16.12 -20.79
C GLY A 237 -22.99 -17.11 -19.71
N GLN A 238 -22.87 -16.70 -18.45
CA GLN A 238 -22.51 -17.59 -17.33
C GLN A 238 -23.54 -17.54 -16.21
N ALA A 239 -23.65 -18.65 -15.47
CA ALA A 239 -24.42 -18.69 -14.23
C ALA A 239 -23.81 -17.71 -13.21
N PRO A 240 -24.65 -17.00 -12.42
CA PRO A 240 -24.17 -16.16 -11.32
C PRO A 240 -23.31 -16.96 -10.34
N GLU A 241 -22.19 -16.37 -9.93
CA GLU A 241 -21.32 -16.92 -8.90
C GLU A 241 -21.55 -16.18 -7.58
N HIS A 242 -21.78 -16.94 -6.49
CA HIS A 242 -21.99 -16.39 -5.16
C HIS A 242 -20.77 -16.64 -4.27
N ALA A 243 -20.38 -15.65 -3.47
CA ALA A 243 -19.29 -15.76 -2.52
C ALA A 243 -19.60 -14.99 -1.24
N ALA A 244 -19.42 -15.62 -0.07
CA ALA A 244 -19.34 -14.92 1.20
C ALA A 244 -17.90 -14.45 1.39
N LEU A 245 -17.69 -13.16 1.63
CA LEU A 245 -16.36 -12.55 1.69
C LEU A 245 -15.88 -12.43 3.14
N GLU A 246 -14.67 -12.88 3.39
CA GLU A 246 -13.98 -12.67 4.66
C GLU A 246 -13.41 -11.26 4.73
N ALA A 247 -13.38 -10.65 5.91
CA ALA A 247 -12.69 -9.38 6.16
C ALA A 247 -11.17 -9.57 6.24
N ALA A 248 -10.61 -10.13 5.17
CA ALA A 248 -9.19 -10.40 5.00
C ALA A 248 -8.85 -10.30 3.50
N PRO A 249 -7.76 -9.61 3.12
CA PRO A 249 -7.31 -9.58 1.73
C PRO A 249 -6.47 -10.81 1.40
N VAL A 250 -6.55 -11.24 0.15
CA VAL A 250 -5.54 -12.06 -0.53
C VAL A 250 -4.41 -11.17 -1.06
N PHE A 251 -4.77 -10.03 -1.65
CA PHE A 251 -3.82 -9.02 -2.15
C PHE A 251 -3.81 -7.80 -1.23
N ARG A 252 -2.64 -7.45 -0.70
CA ARG A 252 -2.42 -6.14 -0.07
C ARG A 252 -1.90 -5.19 -1.13
N ASP A 253 -2.50 -4.02 -1.24
CA ASP A 253 -2.10 -3.04 -2.25
C ASP A 253 -2.11 -1.62 -1.73
N GLU A 254 -0.93 -1.00 -1.60
CA GLU A 254 -0.81 0.37 -1.11
C GLU A 254 -1.48 1.40 -2.05
N ALA A 255 -1.50 1.13 -3.36
CA ALA A 255 -2.17 2.01 -4.32
C ALA A 255 -3.68 2.04 -4.13
N ILE A 256 -4.24 1.05 -3.44
CA ILE A 256 -5.69 0.93 -3.20
C ILE A 256 -5.99 1.25 -1.73
N GLU A 257 -5.27 0.62 -0.80
CA GLU A 257 -5.53 0.70 0.64
C GLU A 257 -5.15 2.06 1.25
N PHE A 258 -4.22 2.82 0.64
CA PHE A 258 -3.77 4.10 1.18
C PHE A 258 -4.46 5.32 0.56
N ALA A 259 -5.45 5.12 -0.30
CA ALA A 259 -6.16 6.22 -0.95
C ALA A 259 -6.56 7.34 0.07
N PRO A 260 -6.19 8.61 -0.17
CA PRO A 260 -6.57 9.79 0.59
C PRO A 260 -7.98 10.16 0.21
N LEU A 261 -8.92 9.63 0.98
CA LEU A 261 -10.33 9.61 0.63
C LEU A 261 -11.10 10.49 1.60
N THR A 262 -10.92 11.81 1.50
CA THR A 262 -11.76 12.72 2.29
C THR A 262 -13.15 12.81 1.69
N ALA A 263 -13.26 12.86 0.36
CA ALA A 263 -14.50 12.85 -0.40
C ALA A 263 -14.41 12.02 -1.70
N LYS A 264 -15.54 11.87 -2.41
CA LYS A 264 -15.61 11.20 -3.72
C LYS A 264 -14.70 11.82 -4.79
N ALA A 265 -14.53 13.14 -4.79
CA ALA A 265 -13.65 13.81 -5.76
C ALA A 265 -12.19 13.34 -5.63
N ASP A 266 -11.69 13.22 -4.40
CA ASP A 266 -10.35 12.69 -4.14
C ASP A 266 -10.24 11.22 -4.56
N TRP A 267 -11.30 10.44 -4.34
CA TRP A 267 -11.39 9.04 -4.77
C TRP A 267 -11.22 8.90 -6.28
N ASP A 268 -11.97 9.71 -7.05
CA ASP A 268 -11.89 9.69 -8.51
C ASP A 268 -10.50 10.07 -9.00
N HIS A 269 -9.97 11.20 -8.51
CA HIS A 269 -8.66 11.69 -8.89
C HIS A 269 -7.55 10.68 -8.54
N TRP A 270 -7.62 10.09 -7.34
CA TRP A 270 -6.67 9.07 -6.91
C TRP A 270 -6.69 7.86 -7.84
N PHE A 271 -7.85 7.25 -8.07
CA PHE A 271 -7.92 6.01 -8.85
C PHE A 271 -7.74 6.23 -10.36
N GLU A 272 -8.01 7.42 -10.88
CA GLU A 272 -7.65 7.84 -12.24
C GLU A 272 -6.13 7.80 -12.46
N ILE A 273 -5.34 8.15 -11.46
CA ILE A 273 -3.87 8.15 -11.57
C ILE A 273 -3.28 6.80 -11.16
N MET A 274 -3.74 6.26 -10.03
CA MET A 274 -3.10 5.15 -9.35
C MET A 274 -3.33 3.80 -10.02
N LEU A 275 -4.45 3.62 -10.74
CA LEU A 275 -4.76 2.35 -11.41
C LEU A 275 -4.26 2.28 -12.86
N VAL A 276 -3.77 3.39 -13.43
CA VAL A 276 -3.26 3.40 -14.81
C VAL A 276 -2.00 2.54 -14.91
N GLY A 277 -2.11 1.43 -15.66
CA GLY A 277 -1.02 0.47 -15.84
C GLY A 277 -0.59 -0.24 -14.55
N HIS A 278 -1.42 -0.21 -13.51
CA HIS A 278 -1.12 -0.80 -12.22
C HIS A 278 -1.55 -2.28 -12.15
N PHE A 279 -0.71 -3.08 -11.50
CA PHE A 279 -0.97 -4.48 -11.20
C PHE A 279 -0.69 -4.71 -9.71
N SER A 280 -1.60 -5.42 -9.07
CA SER A 280 -1.36 -6.00 -7.75
C SER A 280 -0.51 -7.26 -7.90
N ALA A 281 0.28 -7.54 -6.87
CA ALA A 281 1.07 -8.76 -6.75
C ALA A 281 0.84 -9.39 -5.38
N GLY A 282 0.92 -10.72 -5.29
CA GLY A 282 0.70 -11.43 -4.04
C GLY A 282 0.78 -12.94 -4.18
N ASP A 283 0.94 -13.61 -3.03
CA ASP A 283 0.98 -15.07 -2.96
C ASP A 283 -0.45 -15.63 -2.88
N ILE A 284 -0.74 -16.59 -3.75
CA ILE A 284 -2.05 -17.21 -3.80
C ILE A 284 -2.09 -18.37 -2.80
N PRO A 285 -3.11 -18.43 -1.92
CA PRO A 285 -3.24 -19.55 -0.98
C PRO A 285 -3.17 -20.89 -1.69
N ALA A 286 -2.50 -21.85 -1.05
CA ALA A 286 -2.48 -23.21 -1.52
C ALA A 286 -3.89 -23.82 -1.43
N CYS A 287 -4.20 -24.61 -2.45
CA CYS A 287 -5.22 -25.64 -2.46
C CYS A 287 -4.47 -26.97 -2.37
#